data_AF-A0A1V5HTY2-F1
#
_entry.id   AF-A0A1V5HTY2-F1
#
_cell.length_a   1.000
_cell.length_b   1.000
_cell.length_c   1.000
_cell.angle_alpha   90.00
_cell.angle_beta   90.00
_cell.angle_gamma   90.00
#
_symmetry.space_group_name_H-M   'P 1'
#
loop_
_entity.id
_entity.type
_entity.pdbx_description
1 polymer ?
#
loop_
_entity_poly.entity_id
_entity_poly.type
_entity_poly.pdbx_seq_one_letter_code
_entity_poly.pdbx_strand_id
1 'polypeptide(L)'
;MRDGQREYVKPRVKAFVMAQTRAALASDPSEDGWSGALKAAVMSYSVNIPATTDKLFMQAFSDPRWKGMSCKDRFGFAMGHMVIGSHIATWPHRYEGIVKPIESLFGVDIPALSELRDIAGQSAPPVDDPTLWTTTAVQKFLISKGYDLGPVGADGLFGPKTKAAVGQFQTASGIPPTGVVDAATKTVITAARTSP
;
A
#
# COMPACT_ATOMS: atom_id res chain seq x y z
N MET A 1 21.18 -9.02 -8.04
CA MET A 1 20.25 -10.12 -7.74
C MET A 1 20.95 -11.44 -8.01
N ARG A 2 20.89 -12.38 -7.05
CA ARG A 2 21.40 -13.76 -7.13
C ARG A 2 20.47 -14.60 -8.03
N ASP A 3 20.99 -15.65 -8.65
CA ASP A 3 20.21 -16.50 -9.58
C ASP A 3 18.97 -17.13 -8.94
N GLY A 4 19.08 -17.65 -7.71
CA GLY A 4 17.93 -18.22 -7.00
C GLY A 4 16.80 -17.22 -6.72
N GLN A 5 17.11 -15.93 -6.58
CA GLN A 5 16.08 -14.88 -6.46
C GLN A 5 15.38 -14.65 -7.81
N ARG A 6 16.11 -14.72 -8.93
CA ARG A 6 15.56 -14.56 -10.29
C ARG A 6 14.57 -15.66 -10.60
N GLU A 7 14.97 -16.90 -10.36
CA GLU A 7 14.13 -18.07 -10.58
C GLU A 7 12.89 -18.07 -9.68
N TYR A 8 12.98 -17.51 -8.48
CA TYR A 8 11.81 -17.35 -7.62
C TYR A 8 10.84 -16.28 -8.14
N VAL A 9 11.33 -15.09 -8.51
CA VAL A 9 10.47 -13.93 -8.80
C VAL A 9 9.89 -13.97 -10.21
N LYS A 10 10.70 -14.27 -11.24
CA LYS A 10 10.29 -14.18 -12.66
C LYS A 10 9.02 -14.97 -13.00
N PRO A 11 8.89 -16.27 -12.65
CA PRO A 11 7.68 -17.03 -12.98
C PRO A 11 6.45 -16.53 -12.24
N ARG A 12 6.61 -16.04 -10.99
CA ARG A 12 5.50 -15.53 -10.18
C ARG A 12 5.01 -14.17 -10.66
N VAL A 13 5.92 -13.29 -11.08
CA VAL A 13 5.54 -12.03 -11.75
C VAL A 13 4.75 -12.32 -13.02
N LYS A 14 5.16 -13.31 -13.82
CA LYS A 14 4.41 -13.73 -15.01
C LYS A 14 3.01 -14.27 -14.67
N ALA A 15 2.85 -14.95 -13.54
CA ALA A 15 1.59 -15.55 -13.12
C ALA A 15 0.60 -14.54 -12.51
N PHE A 16 1.07 -13.62 -11.66
CA PHE A 16 0.21 -12.81 -10.80
C PHE A 16 0.12 -11.32 -11.18
N VAL A 17 1.08 -10.80 -11.95
CA VAL A 17 1.12 -9.37 -12.29
C VAL A 17 0.48 -9.15 -13.67
N MET A 18 -0.43 -8.18 -13.75
CA MET A 18 -1.11 -7.76 -14.98
C MET A 18 -0.12 -7.37 -16.09
N ALA A 19 -0.52 -7.50 -17.35
CA ALA A 19 0.39 -7.41 -18.50
C ALA A 19 1.12 -6.06 -18.60
N GLN A 20 0.44 -4.95 -18.32
CA GLN A 20 1.01 -3.60 -18.43
C GLN A 20 2.10 -3.37 -17.37
N THR A 21 1.79 -3.60 -16.09
CA THR A 21 2.78 -3.53 -15.00
C THR A 21 3.94 -4.51 -15.21
N ARG A 22 3.66 -5.71 -15.73
CA ARG A 22 4.72 -6.69 -16.05
C ARG A 22 5.69 -6.17 -17.11
N ALA A 23 5.18 -5.56 -18.17
CA ALA A 23 6.01 -4.96 -19.22
C ALA A 23 6.84 -3.78 -18.66
N ALA A 24 6.24 -2.94 -17.81
CA ALA A 24 6.94 -1.85 -17.15
C ALA A 24 8.06 -2.35 -16.22
N LEU A 25 7.81 -3.37 -15.39
CA LEU A 25 8.83 -4.00 -14.55
C LEU A 25 9.95 -4.69 -15.35
N ALA A 26 9.64 -5.15 -16.57
CA ALA A 26 10.62 -5.75 -17.47
C ALA A 26 11.45 -4.71 -18.25
N SER A 27 10.98 -3.46 -18.32
CA SER A 27 11.68 -2.37 -19.02
C SER A 27 12.91 -1.84 -18.27
N ASP A 28 13.03 -2.14 -16.97
CA ASP A 28 14.21 -1.83 -16.18
C ASP A 28 15.29 -2.93 -16.38
N PRO A 29 16.41 -2.62 -17.07
CA PRO A 29 17.48 -3.59 -17.30
C PRO A 29 18.30 -3.86 -16.04
N SER A 30 18.12 -3.09 -14.95
CA SER A 30 18.83 -3.32 -13.71
C SER A 30 18.49 -4.67 -13.11
N GLU A 31 19.52 -5.42 -12.74
CA GLU A 31 19.44 -6.68 -12.00
C GLU A 31 19.98 -6.50 -10.58
N ASP A 32 19.95 -5.29 -10.03
CA ASP A 32 20.35 -5.03 -8.64
C ASP A 32 19.31 -5.56 -7.61
N GLY A 33 19.65 -5.48 -6.32
CA GLY A 33 18.75 -5.90 -5.24
C GLY A 33 17.44 -5.11 -5.22
N TRP A 34 17.47 -3.83 -5.57
CA TRP A 34 16.32 -2.92 -5.52
C TRP A 34 15.32 -3.18 -6.65
N SER A 35 15.78 -3.45 -7.87
CA SER A 35 14.96 -3.92 -8.99
C SER A 35 14.26 -5.24 -8.64
N GLY A 36 14.99 -6.16 -8.00
CA GLY A 36 14.43 -7.40 -7.45
C GLY A 36 13.37 -7.17 -6.39
N ALA A 37 13.66 -6.29 -5.42
CA ALA A 37 12.77 -5.93 -4.34
C ALA A 37 11.46 -5.30 -4.86
N LEU A 38 11.55 -4.41 -5.85
CA LEU A 38 10.38 -3.79 -6.48
C LEU A 38 9.48 -4.84 -7.15
N LYS A 39 10.06 -5.73 -7.94
CA LYS A 39 9.34 -6.84 -8.59
C LYS A 39 8.63 -7.73 -7.57
N ALA A 40 9.31 -8.07 -6.47
CA ALA A 40 8.75 -8.89 -5.40
C ALA A 40 7.63 -8.18 -4.62
N ALA A 41 7.79 -6.90 -4.31
CA ALA A 41 6.78 -6.10 -3.63
C ALA A 41 5.51 -5.98 -4.48
N VAL A 42 5.63 -5.53 -5.73
CA VAL A 42 4.50 -5.38 -6.66
C VAL A 42 3.76 -6.71 -6.85
N MET A 43 4.49 -7.82 -6.94
CA MET A 43 3.89 -9.16 -7.01
C MET A 43 3.06 -9.50 -5.77
N SER A 44 3.58 -9.27 -4.56
CA SER A 44 2.86 -9.55 -3.29
C SER A 44 1.50 -8.85 -3.23
N TYR A 45 1.45 -7.63 -3.75
CA TYR A 45 0.23 -6.87 -3.85
C TYR A 45 -0.71 -7.34 -4.97
N SER A 46 -0.14 -7.64 -6.14
CA SER A 46 -0.89 -8.11 -7.30
C SER A 46 -1.63 -9.42 -7.04
N VAL A 47 -1.09 -10.31 -6.20
CA VAL A 47 -1.74 -11.57 -5.79
C VAL A 47 -3.14 -11.34 -5.18
N ASN A 48 -3.36 -10.19 -4.56
CA ASN A 48 -4.57 -9.92 -3.79
C ASN A 48 -5.49 -8.90 -4.45
N ILE A 49 -4.92 -7.84 -5.05
CA ILE A 49 -5.69 -6.80 -5.74
C ILE A 49 -5.03 -6.41 -7.06
N PRO A 50 -5.05 -7.30 -8.06
CA PRO A 50 -4.25 -7.15 -9.29
C PRO A 50 -4.61 -5.89 -10.08
N ALA A 51 -5.90 -5.59 -10.26
CA ALA A 51 -6.33 -4.42 -11.03
C ALA A 51 -5.95 -3.09 -10.37
N THR A 52 -6.09 -2.98 -9.05
CA THR A 52 -5.69 -1.76 -8.32
C THR A 52 -4.18 -1.60 -8.30
N THR A 53 -3.45 -2.69 -8.08
CA THR A 53 -1.99 -2.69 -8.12
C THR A 53 -1.50 -2.20 -9.49
N ASP A 54 -2.08 -2.71 -10.58
CA ASP A 54 -1.72 -2.30 -11.94
C ASP A 54 -1.98 -0.81 -12.18
N LYS A 55 -3.16 -0.31 -11.82
CA LYS A 55 -3.51 1.12 -11.93
C LYS A 55 -2.51 2.01 -11.20
N LEU A 56 -2.24 1.74 -9.92
CA LEU A 56 -1.42 2.61 -9.07
C LEU A 56 0.08 2.53 -9.43
N PHE A 57 0.56 1.33 -9.76
CA PHE A 57 1.93 1.17 -10.23
C PHE A 57 2.15 1.93 -11.55
N MET A 58 1.21 1.83 -12.50
CA MET A 58 1.35 2.51 -13.79
C MET A 58 1.27 4.03 -13.66
N GLN A 59 0.55 4.56 -12.66
CA GLN A 59 0.61 5.99 -12.33
C GLN A 59 2.02 6.41 -11.89
N ALA A 60 2.66 5.64 -10.99
CA ALA A 60 4.03 5.91 -10.56
C ALA A 60 5.03 5.77 -11.72
N PHE A 61 4.93 4.69 -12.50
CA PHE A 61 5.83 4.41 -13.62
C PHE A 61 5.76 5.46 -14.73
N SER A 62 4.59 6.06 -14.94
CA SER A 62 4.38 7.08 -15.97
C SER A 62 4.79 8.49 -15.52
N ASP A 63 5.17 8.68 -14.25
CA ASP A 63 5.63 9.97 -13.75
C ASP A 63 6.95 10.37 -14.46
N PRO A 64 7.06 11.62 -14.97
CA PRO A 64 8.27 12.08 -15.66
C PRO A 64 9.56 11.91 -14.86
N ARG A 65 9.49 11.97 -13.53
CA ARG A 65 10.65 11.80 -12.64
C ARG A 65 11.19 10.38 -12.62
N TRP A 66 10.37 9.36 -12.93
CA TRP A 66 10.71 7.93 -12.85
C TRP A 66 12.02 7.59 -13.58
N LYS A 67 12.23 8.16 -14.77
CA LYS A 67 13.38 7.87 -15.62
C LYS A 67 14.71 8.29 -14.98
N GLY A 68 14.72 9.37 -14.19
CA GLY A 68 15.92 9.88 -13.52
C GLY A 68 16.19 9.26 -12.14
N MET A 69 15.26 8.46 -11.62
CA MET A 69 15.36 7.86 -10.29
C MET A 69 16.34 6.67 -10.27
N SER A 70 17.05 6.52 -9.15
CA SER A 70 17.76 5.28 -8.84
C SER A 70 16.77 4.12 -8.61
N CYS A 71 17.23 2.88 -8.64
CA CYS A 71 16.36 1.73 -8.36
C CYS A 71 15.75 1.77 -6.95
N LYS A 72 16.50 2.30 -5.97
CA LYS A 72 16.00 2.55 -4.61
C LYS A 72 14.86 3.58 -4.62
N ASP A 73 15.05 4.69 -5.33
CA ASP A 73 14.04 5.75 -5.39
C ASP A 73 12.79 5.29 -6.15
N ARG A 74 12.95 4.53 -7.24
CA ARG A 74 11.84 3.87 -7.95
C ARG A 74 11.04 2.96 -7.04
N PHE A 75 11.73 2.18 -6.18
CA PHE A 75 11.06 1.36 -5.18
C PHE A 75 10.22 2.22 -4.23
N GLY A 76 10.85 3.19 -3.56
CA GLY A 76 10.15 4.04 -2.61
C GLY A 76 8.98 4.80 -3.24
N PHE A 77 9.18 5.31 -4.46
CA PHE A 77 8.17 6.05 -5.20
C PHE A 77 6.98 5.17 -5.60
N ALA A 78 7.22 4.01 -6.23
CA ALA A 78 6.15 3.06 -6.56
C ALA A 78 5.39 2.59 -5.31
N MET A 79 6.14 2.26 -4.25
CA MET A 79 5.55 1.81 -2.99
C MET A 79 4.73 2.90 -2.32
N GLY A 80 5.19 4.15 -2.34
CA GLY A 80 4.42 5.27 -1.82
C GLY A 80 3.10 5.47 -2.57
N HIS A 81 3.08 5.38 -3.91
CA HIS A 81 1.84 5.42 -4.69
C HIS A 81 0.88 4.29 -4.34
N MET A 82 1.41 3.08 -4.16
CA MET A 82 0.57 1.90 -3.92
C MET A 82 0.14 1.75 -2.45
N VAL A 83 0.92 2.24 -1.49
CA VAL A 83 0.67 2.09 -0.04
C VAL A 83 0.01 3.31 0.57
N ILE A 84 0.40 4.53 0.18
CA ILE A 84 -0.11 5.78 0.76
C ILE A 84 -1.34 6.28 0.00
N GLY A 85 -1.35 6.17 -1.34
CA GLY A 85 -2.44 6.67 -2.20
C GLY A 85 -3.60 5.69 -2.44
N SER A 86 -3.54 4.46 -1.93
CA SER A 86 -4.56 3.45 -2.22
C SER A 86 -5.68 3.48 -1.19
N HIS A 87 -6.92 3.62 -1.66
CA HIS A 87 -8.16 3.71 -0.89
C HIS A 87 -8.54 2.37 -0.19
N ILE A 88 -7.56 1.60 0.31
CA ILE A 88 -7.71 0.21 0.73
C ILE A 88 -7.02 -0.02 2.08
N ALA A 89 -7.83 -0.02 3.12
CA ALA A 89 -7.92 -0.89 4.31
C ALA A 89 -6.83 -1.90 4.74
N THR A 90 -5.88 -2.35 3.92
CA THR A 90 -5.01 -3.51 4.24
C THR A 90 -3.51 -3.25 4.15
N TRP A 91 -3.06 -2.05 3.77
CA TRP A 91 -1.75 -1.95 3.13
C TRP A 91 -0.53 -1.65 4.00
N PRO A 92 -0.60 -0.86 5.08
CA PRO A 92 0.52 -0.73 6.01
C PRO A 92 0.98 -2.06 6.59
N HIS A 93 0.04 -2.90 7.03
CA HIS A 93 0.39 -4.21 7.59
C HIS A 93 0.99 -5.16 6.54
N ARG A 94 0.51 -5.11 5.29
CA ARG A 94 1.12 -5.91 4.22
C ARG A 94 2.52 -5.41 3.89
N TYR A 95 2.70 -4.09 3.85
CA TYR A 95 4.01 -3.49 3.62
C TYR A 95 4.99 -3.94 4.70
N GLU A 96 4.63 -3.78 5.98
CA GLU A 96 5.39 -4.28 7.12
C GLU A 96 5.68 -5.78 7.02
N GLY A 97 4.68 -6.58 6.59
CA GLY A 97 4.80 -8.02 6.44
C GLY A 97 5.75 -8.46 5.32
N ILE A 98 5.96 -7.64 4.27
CA ILE A 98 6.88 -7.95 3.19
C ILE A 98 8.29 -7.39 3.40
N VAL A 99 8.46 -6.40 4.30
CA VAL A 99 9.75 -5.73 4.54
C VAL A 99 10.86 -6.73 4.86
N LYS A 100 10.76 -7.47 5.97
CA LYS A 100 11.83 -8.39 6.40
C LYS A 100 12.13 -9.50 5.39
N PRO A 101 11.13 -10.17 4.79
CA PRO A 101 11.38 -11.13 3.73
C PRO A 101 12.11 -10.52 2.52
N ILE A 102 11.74 -9.32 2.07
CA ILE A 102 12.37 -8.68 0.90
C ILE A 102 13.78 -8.19 1.24
N GLU A 103 14.00 -7.58 2.40
CA GLU A 103 15.34 -7.18 2.86
C GLU A 103 16.30 -8.38 2.90
N SER A 104 15.88 -9.47 3.54
CA SER A 104 16.68 -10.70 3.66
C SER A 104 16.94 -11.34 2.30
N LEU A 105 15.92 -11.38 1.44
CA LEU A 105 16.08 -11.92 0.11
C LEU A 105 17.04 -11.05 -0.68
N PHE A 106 16.79 -9.76 -0.89
CA PHE A 106 17.48 -8.95 -1.89
C PHE A 106 18.67 -8.13 -1.37
N GLY A 107 18.93 -8.12 -0.06
CA GLY A 107 20.03 -7.34 0.53
C GLY A 107 19.81 -5.83 0.41
N VAL A 108 18.56 -5.40 0.59
CA VAL A 108 18.13 -4.00 0.55
C VAL A 108 17.70 -3.55 1.95
N ASP A 109 17.59 -2.24 2.14
CA ASP A 109 17.11 -1.61 3.38
C ASP A 109 15.85 -0.82 3.07
N ILE A 110 14.69 -1.39 3.37
CA ILE A 110 13.40 -0.90 2.88
C ILE A 110 12.92 0.26 3.76
N PRO A 111 12.55 1.41 3.17
CA PRO A 111 12.09 2.57 3.95
C PRO A 111 10.88 2.22 4.81
N ALA A 112 10.78 2.80 6.00
CA ALA A 112 9.58 2.71 6.81
C ALA A 112 8.38 3.39 6.12
N LEU A 113 7.17 3.06 6.56
CA LEU A 113 5.94 3.67 6.05
C LEU A 113 5.93 5.20 6.15
N SER A 114 6.51 5.75 7.22
CA SER A 114 6.66 7.18 7.41
C SER A 114 7.55 7.81 6.33
N GLU A 115 8.63 7.14 5.93
CA GLU A 115 9.58 7.62 4.92
C GLU A 115 8.99 7.52 3.50
N LEU A 116 8.14 6.51 3.24
CA LEU A 116 7.45 6.40 1.95
C LEU A 116 6.58 7.62 1.62
N ARG A 117 6.02 8.27 2.64
CA ARG A 117 5.24 9.50 2.46
C ARG A 117 6.11 10.62 1.91
N ASP A 118 7.29 10.80 2.49
CA ASP A 118 8.22 11.85 2.08
C ASP A 118 8.75 11.58 0.67
N ILE A 119 9.01 10.31 0.34
CA ILE A 119 9.47 9.87 -0.98
C ILE A 119 8.40 10.06 -2.06
N ALA A 120 7.14 9.70 -1.78
CA ALA A 120 6.03 9.93 -2.71
C ALA A 120 5.68 11.42 -2.85
N GLY A 121 5.96 12.22 -1.81
CA GLY A 121 5.55 13.62 -1.73
C GLY A 121 4.04 13.79 -1.89
N GLN A 122 3.62 14.95 -2.41
CA GLN A 122 2.20 15.23 -2.74
C GLN A 122 1.73 14.52 -4.03
N SER A 123 2.57 13.68 -4.64
CA SER A 123 2.31 13.06 -5.94
C SER A 123 1.56 11.75 -5.87
N ALA A 124 1.38 11.21 -4.67
CA ALA A 124 0.36 10.19 -4.46
C ALA A 124 -0.97 10.75 -5.01
N PRO A 125 -1.72 9.97 -5.81
CA PRO A 125 -2.92 10.46 -6.46
C PRO A 125 -3.83 11.15 -5.43
N PRO A 126 -4.43 12.31 -5.78
CA PRO A 126 -5.43 12.95 -4.93
C PRO A 126 -6.45 11.90 -4.48
N VAL A 127 -6.84 12.04 -3.22
CA VAL A 127 -7.82 11.21 -2.51
C VAL A 127 -9.23 11.51 -3.08
N ASP A 128 -9.39 11.44 -4.39
CA ASP A 128 -10.63 11.76 -5.10
C ASP A 128 -11.36 10.46 -5.44
N ASP A 129 -11.73 9.73 -4.38
CA ASP A 129 -12.81 8.76 -4.44
C ASP A 129 -13.99 9.30 -3.62
N PRO A 130 -15.10 9.71 -4.26
CA PRO A 130 -16.29 10.21 -3.57
C PRO A 130 -16.97 9.16 -2.67
N THR A 131 -16.48 7.92 -2.59
CA THR A 131 -17.02 6.85 -1.74
C THR A 131 -16.46 6.81 -0.30
N LEU A 132 -15.58 7.73 0.12
CA LEU A 132 -15.17 7.96 1.52
C LEU A 132 -14.29 6.91 2.21
N TRP A 133 -13.63 5.99 1.48
CA TRP A 133 -12.83 4.90 2.10
C TRP A 133 -11.33 5.13 2.20
N THR A 134 -10.90 6.38 2.32
CA THR A 134 -9.47 6.69 2.47
C THR A 134 -9.04 6.53 3.91
N THR A 135 -7.75 6.30 4.14
CA THR A 135 -7.22 6.25 5.50
C THR A 135 -7.61 7.52 6.26
N THR A 136 -7.40 8.70 5.68
CA THR A 136 -7.80 9.97 6.31
C THR A 136 -9.31 10.05 6.55
N ALA A 137 -10.15 9.60 5.63
CA ALA A 137 -11.61 9.63 5.81
C ALA A 137 -12.07 8.66 6.92
N VAL A 138 -11.51 7.46 6.97
CA VAL A 138 -11.74 6.48 8.05
C VAL A 138 -11.26 7.04 9.38
N GLN A 139 -10.06 7.60 9.44
CA GLN A 139 -9.51 8.20 10.66
C GLN A 139 -10.39 9.35 11.15
N LYS A 140 -10.82 10.25 10.26
CA LYS A 140 -11.77 11.33 10.58
C LYS A 140 -13.10 10.79 11.12
N PHE A 141 -13.64 9.74 10.49
CA PHE A 141 -14.84 9.07 10.97
C PHE A 141 -14.63 8.49 12.38
N LEU A 142 -13.54 7.77 12.63
CA LEU A 142 -13.25 7.16 13.93
C LEU A 142 -13.08 8.25 15.01
N ILE A 143 -12.34 9.32 14.73
CA ILE A 143 -12.21 10.46 15.63
C ILE A 143 -13.58 11.09 15.93
N SER A 144 -14.45 11.24 14.92
CA SER A 144 -15.81 11.75 15.10
C SER A 144 -16.70 10.87 15.99
N LYS A 145 -16.36 9.57 16.10
CA LYS A 145 -17.02 8.62 16.99
C LYS A 145 -16.30 8.48 18.35
N GLY A 146 -15.27 9.28 18.61
CA GLY A 146 -14.57 9.32 19.89
C GLY A 146 -13.41 8.33 20.05
N TYR A 147 -12.99 7.65 18.98
CA TYR A 147 -11.82 6.77 19.05
C TYR A 147 -10.51 7.57 19.05
N ASP A 148 -9.58 7.20 19.92
CA ASP A 148 -8.25 7.83 20.01
C ASP A 148 -7.29 7.23 18.98
N LEU A 149 -6.77 8.08 18.08
CA LEU A 149 -5.79 7.74 17.06
C LEU A 149 -4.38 8.24 17.42
N GLY A 150 -4.21 8.84 18.59
CA GLY A 150 -2.99 9.51 19.02
C GLY A 150 -2.94 10.98 18.59
N PRO A 151 -1.89 11.70 19.00
CA PRO A 151 -1.82 13.17 18.90
C PRO A 151 -1.81 13.70 17.45
N VAL A 152 -1.40 12.89 16.48
CA VAL A 152 -1.38 13.28 15.06
C VAL A 152 -2.77 13.16 14.41
N GLY A 153 -3.66 12.34 14.98
CA GLY A 153 -5.04 12.20 14.51
C GLY A 153 -5.17 11.60 13.10
N ALA A 154 -5.85 12.32 12.21
CA ALA A 154 -6.12 11.87 10.83
C ALA A 154 -4.96 12.21 9.88
N ASP A 155 -3.85 11.52 10.05
CA ASP A 155 -2.61 11.73 9.32
C ASP A 155 -2.56 11.07 7.93
N GLY A 156 -3.54 10.24 7.59
CA GLY A 156 -3.57 9.46 6.35
C GLY A 156 -2.73 8.18 6.38
N LEU A 157 -2.11 7.84 7.50
CA LEU A 157 -1.31 6.63 7.69
C LEU A 157 -2.08 5.59 8.51
N PHE A 158 -2.32 4.41 7.94
CA PHE A 158 -3.07 3.36 8.64
C PHE A 158 -2.13 2.58 9.57
N GLY A 159 -1.64 3.26 10.60
CA GLY A 159 -0.70 2.69 11.58
C GLY A 159 -1.38 1.84 12.67
N PRO A 160 -0.61 1.35 13.65
CA PRO A 160 -1.12 0.51 14.74
C PRO A 160 -2.30 1.12 15.51
N LYS A 161 -2.29 2.46 15.71
CA LYS A 161 -3.38 3.19 16.37
C LYS A 161 -4.66 3.18 15.54
N THR A 162 -4.58 3.45 14.24
CA THR A 162 -5.74 3.36 13.35
C THR A 162 -6.28 1.93 13.27
N LYS A 163 -5.40 0.92 13.16
CA LYS A 163 -5.79 -0.50 13.17
C LYS A 163 -6.53 -0.87 14.46
N ALA A 164 -6.02 -0.45 15.62
CA ALA A 164 -6.66 -0.69 16.91
C ALA A 164 -8.04 0.00 16.99
N ALA A 165 -8.15 1.26 16.56
CA ALA A 165 -9.40 1.99 16.54
C ALA A 165 -10.45 1.35 15.59
N VAL A 166 -10.03 0.86 14.42
CA VAL A 166 -10.91 0.09 13.53
C VAL A 166 -11.37 -1.21 14.20
N GLY A 167 -10.48 -1.94 14.86
CA GLY A 167 -10.84 -3.14 15.61
C GLY A 167 -11.87 -2.87 16.70
N GLN A 168 -11.69 -1.80 17.48
CA GLN A 168 -12.66 -1.39 18.51
C GLN A 168 -14.01 -1.02 17.90
N PHE A 169 -14.01 -0.25 16.81
CA PHE A 169 -15.24 0.12 16.09
C PHE A 169 -15.96 -1.10 15.52
N GLN A 170 -15.24 -2.07 14.98
CA GLN A 170 -15.78 -3.34 14.50
C GLN A 170 -16.46 -4.13 15.63
N THR A 171 -15.79 -4.25 16.79
CA THR A 171 -16.40 -4.85 18.00
C THR A 171 -17.67 -4.13 18.41
N ALA A 172 -17.65 -2.79 18.47
CA ALA A 172 -18.82 -1.99 18.81
C ALA A 172 -19.96 -2.13 17.79
N SER A 173 -19.63 -2.44 16.54
CA SER A 173 -20.59 -2.65 15.44
C SER A 173 -21.02 -4.12 15.29
N GLY A 174 -20.60 -5.02 16.18
CA GLY A 174 -21.00 -6.43 16.17
C GLY A 174 -20.39 -7.27 15.04
N ILE A 175 -19.28 -6.82 14.44
CA ILE A 175 -18.54 -7.58 13.41
C ILE A 175 -17.15 -7.99 13.92
N PRO A 176 -16.50 -9.02 13.31
CA PRO A 176 -15.19 -9.47 13.76
C PRO A 176 -14.13 -8.34 13.76
N PRO A 177 -13.33 -8.18 14.83
CA PRO A 177 -12.36 -7.08 14.97
C PRO A 177 -11.06 -7.37 14.20
N THR A 178 -11.15 -7.43 12.88
CA THR A 178 -10.00 -7.67 11.99
C THR A 178 -8.99 -6.52 11.99
N GLY A 179 -9.40 -5.31 12.42
CA GLY A 179 -8.63 -4.08 12.30
C GLY A 179 -8.48 -3.61 10.84
N VAL A 180 -9.25 -4.19 9.92
CA VAL A 180 -9.18 -3.97 8.47
C VAL A 180 -10.50 -3.41 7.98
N VAL A 181 -10.47 -2.31 7.22
CA VAL A 181 -11.68 -1.69 6.64
C VAL A 181 -12.16 -2.42 5.37
N ASP A 182 -12.50 -3.68 5.51
CA ASP A 182 -13.06 -4.53 4.46
C ASP A 182 -14.50 -4.14 4.10
N ALA A 183 -15.13 -4.86 3.16
CA ALA A 183 -16.49 -4.58 2.71
C ALA A 183 -17.52 -4.57 3.86
N ALA A 184 -17.39 -5.48 4.83
CA ALA A 184 -18.27 -5.51 5.99
C ALA A 184 -18.11 -4.26 6.86
N THR A 185 -16.86 -3.87 7.12
CA THR A 185 -16.53 -2.65 7.87
C THR A 185 -17.01 -1.40 7.15
N LYS A 186 -16.89 -1.35 5.82
CA LYS A 186 -17.40 -0.26 4.99
C LYS A 186 -18.92 -0.12 5.12
N THR A 187 -19.65 -1.23 5.06
CA THR A 187 -21.12 -1.21 5.23
C THR A 187 -21.53 -0.60 6.57
N VAL A 188 -20.91 -1.03 7.68
CA VAL A 188 -21.27 -0.50 9.01
C VAL A 188 -20.84 0.96 9.22
N ILE A 189 -19.69 1.39 8.64
CA ILE A 189 -19.30 2.81 8.67
C ILE A 189 -20.31 3.66 7.88
N THR A 190 -20.74 3.21 6.69
CA THR A 190 -21.76 3.95 5.90
C THR A 190 -23.04 4.11 6.70
N ALA A 191 -23.55 3.02 7.28
CA ALA A 191 -24.75 3.06 8.11
C ALA A 191 -24.59 4.04 9.28
N ALA A 192 -23.46 3.98 9.99
CA ALA A 192 -23.17 4.84 11.14
C ALA A 192 -22.96 6.32 10.80
N ARG A 193 -22.74 6.66 9.52
CA ARG A 193 -22.65 8.04 9.02
C ARG A 193 -24.00 8.61 8.61
N THR A 194 -24.96 7.76 8.25
CA THR A 194 -26.31 8.16 7.83
C THR A 194 -27.31 8.16 8.97
N SER A 195 -26.99 7.56 10.11
CA SER A 195 -27.80 7.64 11.32
C SER A 195 -27.68 9.03 11.96
N PRO A 196 -28.81 9.71 12.26
CA PRO A 196 -28.84 11.03 12.88
C PRO A 196 -28.31 11.05 14.32
#